data_AF-A0A6P8T637-F1
#
_entry.id   AF-A0A6P8T637-F1
#
_cell.length_a   1.000
_cell.length_b   1.000
_cell.length_c   1.000
_cell.angle_alpha   90.00
_cell.angle_beta   90.00
_cell.angle_gamma   90.00
#
_symmetry.space_group_name_H-M   'P 1'
#
loop_
_entity.id
_entity.type
_entity.pdbx_description
1 polymer ?
#
loop_
_entity_poly.entity_id
_entity_poly.type
_entity_poly.pdbx_seq_one_letter_code
_entity_poly.pdbx_strand_id
1 'polypeptide(L)'
;MSRGFVYNILFRTGIVLSVYIRMSLLKPFSKLPGLNAANILLVECEEQFQKSLADALVEETAVTVYVRLAKSLPLPKENEESRPRIDLVVFIINLTSELSFQSAEASLKYLDPGYLLGKVCFMVTNARNASVPTERLDAVRKLAAALHCPLLFAEDQTPDGVTYATKRLLSILKVSAGLVPMATALYLSSLTSCTVPPDIDQPSFD
;
A
#
# COMPACT_ATOMS: atom_id res chain seq x y z
N MET A 1 -23.51 10.05 -9.09
CA MET A 1 -23.72 9.56 -10.48
C MET A 1 -22.55 8.64 -10.83
N SER A 2 -22.57 7.40 -10.33
CA SER A 2 -21.50 6.43 -10.56
C SER A 2 -21.89 5.50 -11.71
N ARG A 3 -21.20 5.61 -12.84
CA ARG A 3 -21.41 4.73 -14.00
C ARG A 3 -20.74 3.39 -13.73
N GLY A 4 -21.52 2.40 -13.30
CA GLY A 4 -21.08 1.00 -13.28
C GLY A 4 -21.05 0.44 -14.71
N PHE A 5 -19.93 -0.13 -15.13
CA PHE A 5 -19.81 -0.85 -16.38
C PHE A 5 -20.47 -2.23 -16.24
N VAL A 6 -21.51 -2.49 -17.03
CA VAL A 6 -22.22 -3.77 -17.10
C VAL A 6 -21.76 -4.49 -18.36
N TYR A 7 -21.08 -5.64 -18.23
CA TYR A 7 -20.82 -6.54 -19.35
C TYR A 7 -21.88 -7.64 -19.37
N ASN A 8 -22.66 -7.70 -20.45
CA ASN A 8 -23.60 -8.79 -20.71
C ASN A 8 -22.86 -9.91 -21.45
N ILE A 9 -22.64 -11.05 -20.78
CA ILE A 9 -22.21 -12.28 -21.44
C ILE A 9 -23.49 -13.08 -21.75
N LEU A 10 -23.84 -13.17 -23.03
CA LEU A 10 -25.04 -13.85 -23.50
C LEU A 10 -24.73 -15.34 -23.75
N PHE A 11 -25.09 -16.22 -22.81
CA PHE A 11 -25.19 -17.65 -23.08
C PHE A 11 -26.61 -18.00 -23.54
N ARG A 12 -26.69 -18.92 -24.51
CA ARG A 12 -27.80 -19.19 -25.42
C ARG A 12 -29.06 -19.84 -24.81
N THR A 13 -29.33 -19.60 -23.54
CA THR A 13 -30.46 -20.16 -22.79
C THR A 13 -30.99 -19.16 -21.77
N GLY A 14 -31.65 -18.10 -22.24
CA GLY A 14 -32.75 -17.36 -21.55
C GLY A 14 -32.61 -16.92 -20.09
N ILE A 15 -31.45 -17.07 -19.46
CA ILE A 15 -31.19 -16.73 -18.06
C ILE A 15 -30.14 -15.63 -18.11
N VAL A 16 -30.59 -14.38 -17.89
CA VAL A 16 -29.69 -13.25 -17.63
C VAL A 16 -29.12 -13.46 -16.23
N LEU A 17 -28.00 -14.18 -16.13
CA LEU A 17 -27.23 -14.22 -14.89
C LEU A 17 -26.56 -12.85 -14.76
N SER A 18 -27.18 -11.95 -13.97
CA SER A 18 -26.53 -10.72 -13.55
C SER A 18 -25.35 -11.12 -12.66
N VAL A 19 -24.16 -11.25 -13.26
CA VAL A 19 -22.92 -11.41 -12.50
C VAL A 19 -22.63 -10.08 -11.85
N TYR A 20 -23.19 -9.87 -10.67
CA TYR A 20 -22.84 -8.76 -9.80
C TYR A 20 -21.42 -9.02 -9.29
N ILE A 21 -20.40 -8.43 -9.94
CA ILE A 21 -19.04 -8.41 -9.39
C ILE A 21 -19.10 -7.51 -8.14
N ARG A 22 -19.46 -8.10 -7.01
CA ARG A 22 -19.52 -7.48 -5.68
C ARG A 22 -18.11 -7.04 -5.23
N MET A 23 -17.51 -6.00 -5.81
CA MET A 23 -16.13 -5.58 -5.50
C MET A 23 -15.89 -5.61 -3.97
N SER A 24 -15.03 -6.51 -3.49
CA SER A 24 -14.87 -6.76 -2.06
C SER A 24 -13.80 -5.86 -1.48
N LEU A 25 -14.17 -5.15 -0.41
CA LEU A 25 -13.28 -4.31 0.36
C LEU A 25 -12.26 -5.19 1.09
N LEU A 26 -10.99 -4.83 1.05
CA LEU A 26 -9.97 -5.50 1.86
C LEU A 26 -10.20 -5.14 3.33
N LYS A 27 -10.42 -6.15 4.18
CA LYS A 27 -10.63 -5.99 5.63
C LYS A 27 -9.43 -6.49 6.45
N PRO A 28 -8.93 -5.75 7.46
CA PRO A 28 -7.72 -6.10 8.22
C PRO A 28 -7.97 -7.05 9.40
N PHE A 29 -9.21 -7.12 9.90
CA PHE A 29 -9.57 -7.86 11.12
C PHE A 29 -10.51 -9.05 10.87
N SER A 30 -10.65 -9.49 9.61
CA SER A 30 -11.55 -10.60 9.27
C SER A 30 -10.96 -11.99 9.55
N LYS A 31 -9.64 -12.09 9.78
CA LYS A 31 -8.90 -13.35 9.94
C LYS A 31 -7.89 -13.25 11.09
N LEU A 32 -7.58 -14.39 11.70
CA LEU A 32 -6.65 -14.47 12.84
C LEU A 32 -5.20 -14.20 12.39
N PRO A 33 -4.36 -13.59 13.24
CA PRO A 33 -2.92 -13.48 13.00
C PRO A 33 -2.24 -14.85 12.98
N GLY A 34 -1.21 -15.01 12.15
CA GLY A 34 -0.35 -16.19 12.16
C GLY A 34 0.67 -16.12 13.29
N LEU A 35 1.08 -17.29 13.82
CA LEU A 35 2.12 -17.37 14.85
C LEU A 35 3.49 -17.13 14.22
N ASN A 36 4.26 -16.17 14.74
CA ASN A 36 5.58 -15.77 14.25
C ASN A 36 5.64 -15.56 12.72
N ALA A 37 4.57 -15.04 12.16
CA ALA A 37 4.45 -14.78 10.73
C ALA A 37 3.87 -13.40 10.48
N ALA A 38 4.28 -12.80 9.37
CA ALA A 38 3.77 -11.51 8.91
C ALA A 38 3.43 -11.56 7.43
N ASN A 39 2.23 -11.10 7.08
CA ASN A 39 1.72 -11.08 5.71
C ASN A 39 1.73 -9.65 5.19
N ILE A 40 2.46 -9.41 4.11
CA ILE A 40 2.58 -8.10 3.48
C ILE A 40 1.99 -8.13 2.07
N LEU A 41 1.20 -7.12 1.73
CA LEU A 41 0.72 -6.89 0.38
C LEU A 41 1.45 -5.69 -0.23
N LEU A 42 2.27 -5.95 -1.24
CA LEU A 42 2.89 -4.91 -2.04
C LEU A 42 1.96 -4.58 -3.22
N VAL A 43 1.70 -3.31 -3.47
CA VAL A 43 0.88 -2.81 -4.58
C VAL A 43 1.72 -1.88 -5.43
N GLU A 44 2.00 -2.26 -6.67
CA GLU A 44 2.80 -1.47 -7.62
C GLU A 44 2.26 -1.64 -9.05
N CYS A 45 2.01 -0.54 -9.76
CA CYS A 45 1.48 -0.60 -11.12
C CYS A 45 2.46 -1.20 -12.15
N GLU A 46 3.76 -0.93 -11.99
CA GLU A 46 4.81 -1.21 -13.00
C GLU A 46 5.66 -2.46 -12.71
N GLU A 47 5.53 -3.04 -11.51
CA GLU A 47 6.24 -4.24 -11.02
C GLU A 47 7.78 -4.20 -11.06
N GLN A 48 8.40 -3.03 -11.18
CA GLN A 48 9.86 -2.92 -11.31
C GLN A 48 10.57 -3.10 -9.97
N PHE A 49 10.10 -2.42 -8.93
CA PHE A 49 10.73 -2.44 -7.62
C PHE A 49 10.13 -3.52 -6.70
N GLN A 50 8.85 -3.83 -6.88
CA GLN A 50 8.09 -4.78 -6.07
C GLN A 50 8.73 -6.18 -6.03
N LYS A 51 9.30 -6.67 -7.13
CA LYS A 51 9.92 -8.01 -7.19
C LYS A 51 11.21 -8.06 -6.37
N SER A 52 12.13 -7.12 -6.60
CA SER A 52 13.39 -7.02 -5.84
C SER A 52 13.14 -6.83 -4.34
N LEU A 53 12.12 -6.03 -3.98
CA LEU A 53 11.72 -5.85 -2.59
C LEU A 53 11.12 -7.13 -2.00
N ALA A 54 10.33 -7.88 -2.77
CA ALA A 54 9.77 -9.14 -2.33
C ALA A 54 10.84 -10.19 -2.05
N ASP A 55 11.80 -10.34 -2.97
CA ASP A 55 12.91 -11.27 -2.80
C ASP A 55 13.71 -10.93 -1.53
N ALA A 56 14.04 -9.64 -1.33
CA ALA A 56 14.75 -9.19 -0.13
C ALA A 56 13.94 -9.39 1.17
N LEU A 57 12.61 -9.27 1.13
CA LEU A 57 11.74 -9.49 2.28
C LEU A 57 11.65 -10.97 2.68
N VAL A 58 11.71 -11.89 1.71
CA VAL A 58 11.64 -13.33 1.96
C VAL A 58 12.93 -13.87 2.60
N GLU A 59 14.06 -13.19 2.40
CA GLU A 59 15.35 -13.50 3.04
C GLU A 59 15.39 -13.18 4.55
N GLU A 60 14.33 -12.59 5.12
CA GLU A 60 14.24 -12.36 6.56
C GLU A 60 14.16 -13.70 7.33
N THR A 61 15.00 -13.84 8.35
CA THR A 61 15.16 -15.10 9.10
C THR A 61 14.52 -15.07 10.47
N ALA A 62 14.27 -13.89 11.05
CA ALA A 62 13.71 -13.77 12.39
C ALA A 62 12.21 -14.15 12.46
N VAL A 63 11.48 -13.95 11.35
CA VAL A 63 10.02 -14.09 11.26
C VAL A 63 9.69 -14.61 9.87
N THR A 64 8.69 -15.49 9.75
CA THR A 64 8.21 -15.93 8.43
C THR A 64 7.45 -14.80 7.73
N VAL A 65 8.00 -14.25 6.64
CA VAL A 65 7.36 -13.18 5.86
C VAL A 65 6.66 -13.77 4.64
N TYR A 66 5.35 -13.58 4.55
CA TYR A 66 4.55 -13.93 3.37
C TYR A 66 4.31 -12.68 2.53
N VAL A 67 4.95 -12.63 1.36
CA VAL A 67 4.82 -11.50 0.44
C VAL A 67 3.77 -11.80 -0.62
N ARG A 68 2.80 -10.89 -0.79
CA ARG A 68 1.81 -10.94 -1.87
C ARG A 68 1.98 -9.72 -2.76
N LEU A 69 1.92 -9.94 -4.07
CA LEU A 69 2.08 -8.91 -5.08
C LEU A 69 0.74 -8.60 -5.72
N ALA A 70 0.51 -7.32 -6.00
CA ALA A 70 -0.63 -6.86 -6.76
C ALA A 70 -0.26 -5.62 -7.59
N LYS A 71 -0.94 -5.44 -8.72
CA LYS A 71 -0.80 -4.24 -9.55
C LYS A 71 -1.65 -3.06 -9.05
N SER A 72 -2.85 -3.39 -8.60
CA SER A 72 -3.85 -2.45 -8.12
C SER A 72 -4.88 -3.19 -7.26
N LEU A 73 -5.75 -2.43 -6.61
CA LEU A 73 -6.91 -2.94 -5.89
C LEU A 73 -8.20 -2.59 -6.68
N PRO A 74 -9.27 -3.40 -6.55
CA PRO A 74 -9.45 -4.54 -5.65
C PRO A 74 -8.77 -5.82 -6.15
N LEU A 75 -8.40 -6.70 -5.23
CA LEU A 75 -7.86 -8.02 -5.56
C LEU A 75 -8.97 -8.94 -6.13
N PRO A 76 -8.65 -9.86 -7.05
CA PRO A 76 -9.61 -10.80 -7.60
C PRO A 76 -10.23 -11.68 -6.51
N LYS A 77 -11.51 -12.00 -6.71
CA LYS A 77 -12.36 -12.67 -5.71
C LYS A 77 -12.16 -14.17 -5.62
N GLU A 78 -11.61 -14.81 -6.65
CA GLU A 78 -11.47 -16.27 -6.66
C GLU A 78 -10.69 -16.77 -5.42
N ASN A 79 -9.82 -15.92 -4.87
CA ASN A 79 -8.97 -16.22 -3.73
C ASN A 79 -9.38 -15.49 -2.44
N GLU A 80 -10.62 -15.04 -2.28
CA GLU A 80 -11.06 -14.29 -1.10
C GLU A 80 -11.08 -15.16 0.17
N GLU A 81 -11.64 -16.37 0.08
CA GLU A 81 -11.73 -17.33 1.18
C GLU A 81 -10.35 -17.83 1.64
N SER A 82 -9.45 -18.11 0.68
CA SER A 82 -8.08 -18.58 0.94
C SER A 82 -7.09 -17.48 1.30
N ARG A 83 -7.46 -16.19 1.16
CA ARG A 83 -6.55 -15.07 1.43
C ARG A 83 -6.14 -15.05 2.91
N PRO A 84 -4.85 -15.07 3.28
CA PRO A 84 -4.49 -14.88 4.68
C PRO A 84 -4.85 -13.46 5.15
N ARG A 85 -4.86 -13.23 6.47
CA ARG A 85 -4.89 -11.88 7.04
C ARG A 85 -3.74 -11.08 6.43
N ILE A 86 -3.96 -9.84 6.01
CA ILE A 86 -2.88 -8.95 5.56
C ILE A 86 -2.53 -8.03 6.73
N ASP A 87 -1.27 -8.03 7.13
CA ASP A 87 -0.79 -7.29 8.29
C ASP A 87 -0.40 -5.86 7.93
N LEU A 88 0.15 -5.66 6.72
CA LEU A 88 0.56 -4.37 6.16
C LEU A 88 0.30 -4.34 4.64
N VAL A 89 -0.25 -3.23 4.15
CA VAL A 89 -0.37 -2.90 2.73
C VAL A 89 0.62 -1.80 2.38
N VAL A 90 1.42 -2.00 1.34
CA VAL A 90 2.41 -1.03 0.87
C VAL A 90 2.06 -0.59 -0.54
N PHE A 91 1.81 0.70 -0.72
CA PHE A 91 1.70 1.29 -2.05
C PHE A 91 3.06 1.79 -2.50
N ILE A 92 3.60 1.17 -3.53
CA ILE A 92 4.85 1.58 -4.17
C ILE A 92 4.49 2.51 -5.32
N ILE A 93 4.92 3.76 -5.21
CA ILE A 93 4.62 4.83 -6.17
C ILE A 93 5.93 5.23 -6.84
N ASN A 94 6.01 4.96 -8.13
CA ASN A 94 7.12 5.43 -8.94
C ASN A 94 6.89 6.88 -9.33
N LEU A 95 7.71 7.79 -8.80
CA LEU A 95 7.52 9.21 -9.04
C LEU A 95 7.81 9.65 -10.46
N THR A 96 8.43 8.85 -11.33
CA THR A 96 8.54 9.20 -12.76
C THR A 96 7.25 8.93 -13.54
N SER A 97 6.35 8.11 -13.00
CA SER A 97 5.16 7.60 -13.68
C SER A 97 3.88 8.15 -13.03
N GLU A 98 3.13 8.97 -13.77
CA GLU A 98 1.86 9.51 -13.29
C GLU A 98 0.80 8.41 -13.07
N LEU A 99 0.82 7.39 -13.92
CA LEU A 99 -0.06 6.23 -13.81
C LEU A 99 0.14 5.48 -12.50
N SER A 100 1.39 5.41 -12.01
CA SER A 100 1.71 4.78 -10.72
C SER A 100 1.00 5.48 -9.57
N PHE A 101 1.02 6.82 -9.55
CA PHE A 101 0.31 7.63 -8.55
C PHE A 101 -1.21 7.49 -8.66
N GLN A 102 -1.78 7.63 -9.85
CA GLN A 102 -3.23 7.50 -10.08
C GLN A 102 -3.75 6.11 -9.72
N SER A 103 -2.98 5.05 -10.02
CA SER A 103 -3.32 3.67 -9.66
C SER A 103 -3.33 3.47 -8.14
N ALA A 104 -2.33 4.01 -7.43
CA ALA A 104 -2.29 3.95 -5.98
C ALA A 104 -3.49 4.69 -5.36
N GLU A 105 -3.80 5.90 -5.84
CA GLU A 105 -4.94 6.69 -5.37
C GLU A 105 -6.28 5.97 -5.63
N ALA A 106 -6.47 5.41 -6.83
CA ALA A 106 -7.66 4.64 -7.16
C ALA A 106 -7.80 3.39 -6.29
N SER A 107 -6.68 2.73 -5.97
CA SER A 107 -6.63 1.50 -5.17
C SER A 107 -7.03 1.72 -3.70
N LEU A 108 -6.78 2.91 -3.14
CA LEU A 108 -7.13 3.25 -1.76
C LEU A 108 -8.64 3.16 -1.48
N LYS A 109 -9.48 3.42 -2.50
CA LYS A 109 -10.95 3.35 -2.39
C LYS A 109 -11.48 1.95 -2.05
N TYR A 110 -10.63 0.93 -2.22
CA TYR A 110 -10.95 -0.48 -1.97
C TYR A 110 -10.34 -1.01 -0.67
N LEU A 111 -9.71 -0.15 0.14
CA LEU A 111 -9.25 -0.48 1.47
C LEU A 111 -10.29 -0.12 2.53
N ASP A 112 -10.49 -1.02 3.48
CA ASP A 112 -11.26 -0.72 4.68
C ASP A 112 -10.52 0.34 5.52
N PRO A 113 -11.23 1.35 6.06
CA PRO A 113 -10.61 2.39 6.88
C PRO A 113 -9.79 1.86 8.06
N GLY A 114 -10.08 0.65 8.55
CA GLY A 114 -9.27 -0.02 9.57
C GLY A 114 -7.82 -0.27 9.16
N TYR A 115 -7.49 -0.31 7.86
CA TYR A 115 -6.11 -0.40 7.40
C TYR A 115 -5.33 0.91 7.61
N LEU A 116 -6.01 2.06 7.57
CA LEU A 116 -5.39 3.38 7.76
C LEU A 116 -4.88 3.59 9.20
N LEU A 117 -5.26 2.69 10.12
CA LEU A 117 -4.82 2.66 11.51
C LEU A 117 -3.43 2.01 11.67
N GLY A 118 -2.46 2.42 10.85
CA GLY A 118 -1.07 1.94 10.88
C GLY A 118 -0.78 0.63 10.14
N LYS A 119 -1.68 0.20 9.25
CA LYS A 119 -1.50 -0.97 8.38
C LYS A 119 -1.41 -0.61 6.89
N VAL A 120 -1.22 0.67 6.58
CA VAL A 120 -0.87 1.18 5.25
C VAL A 120 0.44 1.93 5.35
N CYS A 121 1.30 1.73 4.36
CA CYS A 121 2.54 2.49 4.18
C CYS A 121 2.64 2.91 2.72
N PHE A 122 3.05 4.16 2.48
CA PHE A 122 3.45 4.60 1.15
C PHE A 122 4.97 4.47 1.01
N MET A 123 5.40 4.04 -0.15
CA MET A 123 6.81 3.97 -0.51
C MET A 123 6.99 4.62 -1.87
N VAL A 124 7.89 5.58 -1.97
CA VAL A 124 8.18 6.29 -3.23
C VAL A 124 9.56 5.92 -3.74
N THR A 125 9.65 5.66 -5.04
CA THR A 125 10.91 5.47 -5.76
C THR A 125 11.21 6.66 -6.66
N ASN A 126 12.47 6.78 -7.11
CA ASN A 126 12.94 7.86 -8.00
C ASN A 126 12.74 9.31 -7.50
N ALA A 127 12.58 9.52 -6.19
CA ALA A 127 12.39 10.86 -5.61
C ALA A 127 13.58 11.82 -5.82
N ARG A 128 14.77 11.29 -6.09
CA ARG A 128 15.99 12.07 -6.37
C ARG A 128 16.20 12.35 -7.85
N ASN A 129 15.33 11.85 -8.73
CA ASN A 129 15.46 12.03 -10.16
C ASN A 129 15.03 13.46 -10.54
N ALA A 130 15.94 14.22 -11.17
CA ALA A 130 15.69 15.61 -11.56
C ALA A 130 14.56 15.78 -12.57
N SER A 131 14.16 14.70 -13.27
CA SER A 131 13.03 14.71 -14.20
C SER A 131 11.66 14.63 -13.52
N VAL A 132 11.62 14.37 -12.21
CA VAL A 132 10.37 14.26 -11.44
C VAL A 132 9.83 15.66 -11.12
N PRO A 133 8.59 15.99 -11.52
CA PRO A 133 7.93 17.22 -11.09
C PRO A 133 7.77 17.25 -9.57
N THR A 134 8.15 18.36 -8.94
CA THR A 134 8.00 18.57 -7.49
C THR A 134 6.54 18.43 -7.04
N GLU A 135 5.60 18.88 -7.88
CA GLU A 135 4.15 18.78 -7.65
C GLU A 135 3.68 17.35 -7.37
N ARG A 136 4.26 16.35 -8.04
CA ARG A 136 3.85 14.94 -7.86
C ARG A 136 4.27 14.41 -6.50
N LEU A 137 5.48 14.73 -6.09
CA LEU A 137 6.00 14.34 -4.79
C LEU A 137 5.28 15.09 -3.66
N ASP A 138 4.86 16.33 -3.87
CA ASP A 138 3.98 17.06 -2.94
C ASP A 138 2.57 16.47 -2.89
N ALA A 139 2.01 16.02 -4.02
CA ALA A 139 0.73 15.32 -4.05
C ALA A 139 0.78 14.01 -3.23
N VAL A 140 1.86 13.22 -3.35
CA VAL A 140 2.05 12.01 -2.53
C VAL A 140 2.19 12.36 -1.05
N ARG A 141 2.93 13.40 -0.69
CA ARG A 141 3.04 13.86 0.71
C ARG A 141 1.69 14.28 1.27
N LYS A 142 0.92 15.07 0.51
CA LYS A 142 -0.43 15.50 0.90
C LYS A 142 -1.36 14.30 1.09
N LEU A 143 -1.30 13.31 0.19
CA LEU A 143 -2.07 12.07 0.30
C LEU A 143 -1.69 11.28 1.56
N ALA A 144 -0.39 11.04 1.78
CA ALA A 144 0.10 10.32 2.95
C ALA A 144 -0.26 11.01 4.27
N ALA A 145 -0.16 12.35 4.30
CA ALA A 145 -0.52 13.15 5.46
C ALA A 145 -2.03 13.14 5.75
N ALA A 146 -2.87 13.29 4.72
CA ALA A 146 -4.32 13.23 4.85
C ALA A 146 -4.80 11.87 5.39
N LEU A 147 -4.06 10.80 5.10
CA LEU A 147 -4.35 9.44 5.55
C LEU A 147 -3.58 9.03 6.80
N HIS A 148 -2.79 9.93 7.40
CA HIS A 148 -1.90 9.65 8.54
C HIS A 148 -1.00 8.41 8.35
N CYS A 149 -0.62 8.14 7.11
CA CYS A 149 0.17 6.99 6.74
C CYS A 149 1.67 7.34 6.70
N PRO A 150 2.56 6.39 7.01
CA PRO A 150 4.00 6.57 6.82
C PRO A 150 4.35 6.71 5.34
N LEU A 151 5.33 7.56 5.04
CA LEU A 151 5.89 7.75 3.71
C LEU A 151 7.38 7.45 3.72
N LEU A 152 7.79 6.38 3.03
CA LEU A 152 9.17 5.95 2.92
C LEU A 152 9.73 6.31 1.54
N PHE A 153 10.96 6.83 1.52
CA PHE A 153 11.72 7.03 0.29
C PHE A 153 12.64 5.82 0.10
N ALA A 154 12.45 5.12 -1.02
CA ALA A 154 13.24 3.97 -1.42
C ALA A 154 14.11 4.31 -2.63
N GLU A 155 15.32 3.75 -2.62
CA GLU A 155 16.23 3.80 -3.75
C GLU A 155 16.22 2.43 -4.42
N ASP A 156 15.78 2.41 -5.68
CA ASP A 156 15.55 1.21 -6.49
C ASP A 156 16.76 0.86 -7.39
N GLN A 157 17.66 1.81 -7.61
CA GLN A 157 18.79 1.65 -8.53
C GLN A 157 19.99 0.87 -7.93
N THR A 158 20.08 0.80 -6.60
CA THR A 158 21.21 0.18 -5.91
C THR A 158 20.74 -0.97 -5.00
N PRO A 159 21.49 -2.09 -4.90
CA PRO A 159 21.12 -3.22 -4.04
C PRO A 159 21.13 -2.84 -2.55
N ASP A 160 21.99 -1.91 -2.15
CA ASP A 160 22.01 -1.34 -0.80
C ASP A 160 20.74 -0.52 -0.52
N GLY A 161 20.24 0.23 -1.51
CA GLY A 161 18.98 0.96 -1.46
C GLY A 161 17.78 0.05 -1.19
N VAL A 162 17.69 -1.06 -1.95
CA VAL A 162 16.67 -2.09 -1.75
C VAL A 162 16.79 -2.70 -0.35
N THR A 163 18.01 -3.03 0.08
CA THR A 163 18.26 -3.62 1.41
C THR A 163 17.82 -2.66 2.53
N TYR A 164 18.11 -1.37 2.39
CA TYR A 164 17.72 -0.36 3.37
C TYR A 164 16.20 -0.14 3.41
N ALA A 165 15.56 -0.06 2.25
CA ALA A 165 14.11 0.02 2.14
C ALA A 165 13.44 -1.20 2.78
N THR A 166 13.97 -2.40 2.52
CA THR A 166 13.54 -3.67 3.10
C THR A 166 13.63 -3.64 4.62
N LYS A 167 14.77 -3.24 5.19
CA LYS A 167 14.97 -3.16 6.66
C LYS A 167 13.97 -2.21 7.32
N ARG A 168 13.75 -1.03 6.74
CA ARG A 168 12.75 -0.06 7.23
C ARG A 168 11.34 -0.65 7.16
N LEU A 169 11.01 -1.28 6.05
CA LEU A 169 9.69 -1.87 5.84
C LEU A 169 9.43 -3.06 6.78
N LEU A 170 10.42 -3.91 7.02
CA LEU A 170 10.36 -5.01 7.98
C LEU A 170 10.08 -4.51 9.40
N SER A 171 10.68 -3.39 9.80
CA SER A 171 10.39 -2.78 11.10
C SER A 171 8.91 -2.40 11.24
N ILE A 172 8.33 -1.79 10.21
CA ILE A 172 6.91 -1.43 10.19
C ILE A 172 6.05 -2.69 10.19
N LEU A 173 6.37 -3.65 9.32
CA LEU A 173 5.64 -4.92 9.20
C LEU A 173 5.59 -5.69 10.51
N LYS A 174 6.72 -5.83 11.21
CA LYS A 174 6.79 -6.54 12.51
C LYS A 174 5.88 -5.89 13.55
N VAL A 175 5.81 -4.56 13.58
CA VAL A 175 4.88 -3.85 14.48
C VAL A 175 3.43 -4.01 14.03
N SER A 176 3.13 -3.90 12.73
CA SER A 176 1.78 -4.04 12.19
C SER A 176 1.21 -5.46 12.30
N ALA A 177 2.09 -6.47 12.32
CA ALA A 177 1.78 -7.87 12.59
C ALA A 177 1.61 -8.18 14.09
N GLY A 178 2.04 -7.28 14.98
CA GLY A 178 1.98 -7.46 16.44
C GLY A 178 3.10 -8.33 17.02
N LEU A 179 4.23 -8.42 16.32
CA LEU A 179 5.39 -9.22 16.72
C LEU A 179 6.35 -8.47 17.65
N VAL A 180 6.17 -7.16 17.79
CA VAL A 180 6.96 -6.32 18.69
C VAL A 180 6.15 -6.09 19.97
N PRO A 181 6.62 -6.56 21.14
CA PRO A 181 5.90 -6.36 22.39
C PRO A 181 5.81 -4.85 22.70
N MET A 182 4.67 -4.44 23.25
CA MET A 182 4.38 -3.05 23.65
C MET A 182 4.33 -2.00 22.54
N ALA A 183 4.55 -2.39 21.28
CA ALA A 183 4.38 -1.52 20.12
C ALA A 183 3.15 -1.94 19.31
N THR A 184 2.33 -0.98 18.90
CA THR A 184 1.16 -1.24 18.05
C THR A 184 1.25 -0.46 16.74
N ALA A 185 0.56 -0.98 15.71
CA ALA A 185 0.43 -0.32 14.41
C ALA A 185 -0.03 1.13 14.53
N LEU A 186 -1.05 1.37 15.36
CA LEU A 186 -1.60 2.71 15.64
C LEU A 186 -0.54 3.65 16.23
N TYR A 187 0.17 3.19 17.26
CA TYR A 187 1.22 3.97 17.91
C TYR A 187 2.34 4.32 16.92
N LEU A 188 2.77 3.35 16.10
CA LEU A 188 3.78 3.57 15.08
C LEU A 188 3.32 4.59 14.03
N SER A 189 2.05 4.50 13.60
CA SER A 189 1.47 5.46 12.65
C SER A 189 1.54 6.88 13.17
N SER A 190 1.25 7.11 14.47
CA SER A 190 1.35 8.44 15.08
C SER A 190 2.78 8.99 15.10
N LEU A 191 3.80 8.12 15.19
CA LEU A 191 5.22 8.54 15.19
C LEU A 191 5.78 8.76 13.78
N THR A 192 5.20 8.09 12.79
CA THR A 192 5.77 8.00 11.43
C THR A 192 4.89 8.64 10.37
N SER A 193 3.72 9.17 10.75
CA SER A 193 2.81 9.84 9.83
C SER A 193 3.50 11.01 9.15
N CYS A 194 3.32 11.10 7.83
CA CYS A 194 3.80 12.24 7.08
C CYS A 194 3.12 13.52 7.57
N THR A 195 3.89 14.53 7.94
CA THR A 195 3.38 15.88 8.20
C THR A 195 3.64 16.73 6.98
N VAL A 196 2.61 17.37 6.43
CA VAL A 196 2.83 18.45 5.45
C VAL A 196 3.47 19.61 6.22
N PRO A 197 4.60 20.17 5.79
CA PRO A 197 5.09 21.40 6.39
C PRO A 197 3.98 22.47 6.27
N PRO A 198 3.73 23.27 7.33
CA PRO A 198 2.77 24.36 7.21
C PRO A 198 3.22 25.29 6.07
N ASP A 199 2.29 25.70 5.21
CA ASP A 199 2.56 26.75 4.22
C ASP A 199 3.12 27.96 4.98
N ILE A 200 4.35 28.36 4.64
CA ILE A 200 4.95 29.61 5.12
C ILE A 200 4.31 30.74 4.29
N ASP A 201 3.01 30.91 4.46
CA ASP A 201 2.24 32.10 4.08
C ASP A 201 1.37 32.46 5.29
N GLN A 202 2.03 32.69 6.43
CA GLN A 202 1.42 33.50 7.48
C GLN A 202 1.41 34.95 6.99
N PRO A 203 0.24 35.62 6.90
CA PRO A 203 0.21 37.03 6.59
C PRO A 203 0.96 37.81 7.68
N SER A 204 1.82 38.74 7.27
CA SER A 204 2.34 39.78 8.14
C SER A 204 1.16 40.50 8.78
N PHE A 205 1.09 40.47 10.11
CA PHE A 205 0.24 41.39 10.85
C PHE A 205 0.85 42.78 10.72
N ASP A 206 0.19 43.66 9.97
CA ASP A 206 0.24 45.11 10.18
C ASP A 206 -0.64 45.48 11.38
#